data_AF-A0A202FBD2-F1
#
_entry.id   AF-A0A202FBD2-F1
#
_cell.length_a   1.000
_cell.length_b   1.000
_cell.length_c   1.000
_cell.angle_alpha   90.00
_cell.angle_beta   90.00
_cell.angle_gamma   90.00
#
_symmetry.space_group_name_H-M   'P 1'
#
loop_
_entity.id
_entity.type
_entity.pdbx_description
1 polymer ?
#
loop_
_entity_poly.entity_id
_entity_poly.type
_entity_poly.pdbx_seq_one_letter_code
_entity_poly.pdbx_strand_id
1 'polypeptide(L)'
;MTKEEFLIELKIRLKKYGIANSDQYISYYSEFLDDLMEDGYSEKEAINKIGSPNKVILSILSDENVQIPQAKSKVKSALLLLGIPVWGPIIVAGYIILLALAFAVMICGIALSLSGIWLLLGSLVVLFKTGILNFLFQLGTAFIFGGLGIVFWQLFLFSFQKTYSLVKIMFHSFTKERLDHEYI
;
A
#
# COMPACT_ATOMS: atom_id res chain seq x y z
N MET A 1 -16.33 -47.14 -16.64
CA MET A 1 -15.57 -46.82 -15.43
C MET A 1 -15.97 -47.80 -14.37
N THR A 2 -14.99 -48.31 -13.62
CA THR A 2 -15.24 -49.09 -12.40
C THR A 2 -15.53 -48.15 -11.23
N LYS A 3 -16.05 -48.69 -10.13
CA LYS A 3 -16.27 -47.93 -8.88
C LYS A 3 -14.99 -47.23 -8.41
N GLU A 4 -13.86 -47.94 -8.45
CA GLU A 4 -12.56 -47.42 -8.02
C GLU A 4 -12.10 -46.25 -8.88
N GLU A 5 -12.22 -46.37 -10.21
CA GLU A 5 -11.87 -45.31 -11.15
C GLU A 5 -12.69 -44.03 -10.89
N PHE A 6 -13.98 -44.19 -10.61
CA PHE A 6 -14.88 -43.08 -10.30
C PHE A 6 -14.49 -42.35 -9.01
N LEU A 7 -14.22 -43.08 -7.93
CA LEU A 7 -13.85 -42.49 -6.64
C LEU A 7 -12.48 -41.80 -6.69
N ILE A 8 -11.52 -42.36 -7.45
CA ILE A 8 -10.21 -41.73 -7.69
C ILE A 8 -10.38 -40.42 -8.45
N GLU A 9 -11.17 -40.40 -9.52
CA GLU A 9 -11.43 -39.21 -10.31
C GLU A 9 -12.15 -38.12 -9.49
N LEU A 10 -13.12 -38.52 -8.65
CA LEU A 10 -13.81 -37.64 -7.72
C LEU A 10 -12.81 -37.04 -6.70
N LYS A 11 -11.93 -37.85 -6.11
CA LYS A 11 -10.94 -37.41 -5.12
C LYS A 11 -9.95 -36.40 -5.70
N ILE A 12 -9.43 -36.67 -6.89
CA ILE A 12 -8.49 -35.76 -7.59
C ILE A 12 -9.16 -34.41 -7.82
N ARG A 13 -10.42 -34.40 -8.25
CA ARG A 13 -11.15 -33.17 -8.51
C ARG A 13 -11.53 -32.43 -7.23
N LEU A 14 -12.00 -33.11 -6.18
CA LEU A 14 -12.28 -32.48 -4.88
C LEU A 14 -11.02 -31.82 -4.30
N LYS A 15 -9.86 -32.46 -4.42
CA LYS A 15 -8.56 -31.89 -4.04
C LYS A 15 -8.20 -30.65 -4.87
N LYS A 16 -8.53 -30.63 -6.17
CA LYS A 16 -8.35 -29.45 -7.04
C LYS A 16 -9.18 -28.24 -6.58
N TYR A 17 -10.37 -28.47 -6.01
CA TYR A 17 -11.21 -27.43 -5.42
C TYR A 17 -10.83 -27.08 -3.97
N GLY A 18 -9.84 -27.77 -3.39
CA GLY A 18 -9.32 -27.47 -2.06
C GLY A 18 -10.24 -27.87 -0.91
N ILE A 19 -11.26 -28.72 -1.14
CA ILE A 19 -12.27 -29.06 -0.13
C ILE A 19 -11.63 -29.82 1.05
N ALA A 20 -11.73 -29.24 2.26
CA ALA A 20 -11.06 -29.77 3.45
C ALA A 20 -11.67 -31.11 3.92
N ASN A 21 -12.99 -31.27 3.76
CA ASN A 21 -13.71 -32.51 4.08
C ASN A 21 -13.84 -33.48 2.89
N SER A 22 -12.88 -33.47 1.95
CA SER A 22 -12.93 -34.32 0.75
C SER A 22 -13.03 -35.81 1.06
N ASP A 23 -12.33 -36.33 2.08
CA ASP A 23 -12.40 -37.75 2.43
C ASP A 23 -13.77 -38.18 2.98
N GLN A 24 -14.53 -37.28 3.64
CA GLN A 24 -15.89 -37.57 4.10
C GLN A 24 -16.86 -37.75 2.92
N TYR A 25 -16.76 -36.86 1.92
CA TYR A 25 -17.56 -37.00 0.70
C TYR A 25 -17.19 -38.25 -0.10
N ILE A 26 -15.91 -38.61 -0.18
CA ILE A 26 -15.49 -39.87 -0.83
C ILE A 26 -16.05 -41.09 -0.11
N SER A 27 -16.05 -41.10 1.23
CA SER A 27 -16.64 -42.19 2.01
C SER A 27 -18.14 -42.32 1.77
N TYR A 28 -18.87 -41.20 1.82
CA TYR A 28 -20.31 -41.17 1.57
C TYR A 28 -20.69 -41.72 0.19
N TYR A 29 -20.00 -41.29 -0.88
CA TYR A 29 -20.27 -41.80 -2.22
C TYR A 29 -19.78 -43.24 -2.44
N SER A 30 -18.80 -43.71 -1.67
CA SER A 30 -18.40 -45.12 -1.68
C SER A 30 -19.51 -46.00 -1.08
N GLU A 31 -20.02 -45.64 0.10
CA GLU A 31 -21.12 -46.35 0.77
C GLU A 31 -22.38 -46.32 -0.10
N PHE A 32 -22.73 -45.17 -0.67
CA PHE A 32 -23.89 -45.05 -1.55
C PHE A 32 -23.77 -45.91 -2.82
N LEU A 33 -22.56 -46.08 -3.37
CA LEU A 33 -22.31 -46.99 -4.49
C LEU A 33 -22.39 -48.45 -4.05
N ASP A 34 -21.95 -48.79 -2.84
CA ASP A 34 -22.07 -50.14 -2.27
C ASP A 34 -23.52 -50.53 -2.06
N ASP A 35 -24.35 -49.66 -1.48
CA ASP A 35 -25.79 -49.89 -1.30
C ASP A 35 -26.49 -50.18 -2.64
N LEU A 36 -26.13 -49.43 -3.69
CA LEU A 36 -26.67 -49.65 -5.03
C LEU A 36 -26.22 -51.00 -5.63
N MET A 37 -25.01 -51.46 -5.34
CA MET A 37 -24.57 -52.77 -5.79
C MET A 37 -25.23 -53.91 -4.99
N GLU A 38 -25.47 -53.70 -3.69
CA GLU A 38 -26.21 -54.64 -2.83
C GLU A 38 -27.69 -54.76 -3.25
N ASP A 39 -28.30 -53.67 -3.72
CA ASP A 39 -29.64 -53.65 -4.33
C ASP A 39 -29.72 -54.34 -5.70
N GLY A 40 -28.61 -54.91 -6.19
CA GLY A 40 -28.56 -55.72 -7.41
C GLY A 40 -28.24 -54.94 -8.69
N TYR A 41 -27.82 -53.68 -8.60
CA TYR A 41 -27.37 -52.92 -9.77
C TYR A 41 -25.92 -53.28 -10.14
N SER A 42 -25.63 -53.34 -11.42
CA SER A 42 -24.23 -53.45 -11.88
C SER A 42 -23.45 -52.17 -11.61
N GLU A 43 -22.12 -52.25 -11.45
CA GLU A 43 -21.26 -51.08 -11.21
C GLU A 43 -21.53 -49.91 -12.17
N LYS A 44 -21.76 -50.23 -13.45
CA LYS A 44 -22.05 -49.22 -14.49
C LYS A 44 -23.40 -48.55 -14.29
N GLU A 45 -24.40 -49.29 -13.82
CA GLU A 45 -25.75 -48.75 -13.55
C GLU A 45 -25.76 -47.89 -12.29
N ALA A 46 -25.07 -48.32 -11.24
CA ALA A 46 -24.91 -47.55 -10.00
C ALA A 46 -24.26 -46.18 -10.28
N ILE A 47 -23.18 -46.16 -11.07
CA ILE A 47 -22.48 -44.93 -11.45
C ILE A 47 -23.36 -44.05 -12.36
N ASN A 48 -24.12 -44.63 -13.29
CA ASN A 48 -25.05 -43.88 -14.14
C ASN A 48 -26.18 -43.22 -13.34
N LYS A 49 -26.64 -43.85 -12.25
CA LYS A 49 -27.71 -43.35 -11.38
C LYS A 49 -27.26 -42.12 -10.58
N ILE A 50 -26.00 -42.11 -10.14
CA ILE A 50 -25.38 -40.96 -9.45
C ILE A 50 -25.04 -39.83 -10.45
N GLY A 51 -24.63 -40.20 -11.66
CA GLY A 51 -24.23 -39.28 -12.71
C GLY A 51 -22.72 -39.06 -12.77
N SER A 52 -22.28 -38.19 -13.68
CA SER A 52 -20.85 -37.99 -13.93
C SER A 52 -20.16 -37.37 -12.71
N PRO A 53 -18.85 -37.64 -12.49
CA PRO A 53 -18.15 -37.08 -11.33
C PRO A 53 -18.16 -35.55 -11.33
N ASN A 54 -18.30 -34.90 -12.49
CA ASN A 54 -18.48 -33.44 -12.59
C ASN A 54 -19.82 -32.96 -12.00
N LYS A 55 -20.92 -33.70 -12.21
CA LYS A 55 -22.21 -33.36 -11.62
C LYS A 55 -22.19 -33.52 -10.10
N VAL A 56 -21.54 -34.58 -9.62
CA VAL A 56 -21.37 -34.84 -8.18
C VAL A 56 -20.56 -33.74 -7.51
N ILE A 57 -19.53 -33.22 -8.17
CA ILE A 57 -18.77 -32.08 -7.61
C ILE A 57 -19.62 -30.83 -7.54
N LEU A 58 -20.47 -30.56 -8.53
CA LEU A 58 -21.38 -29.41 -8.50
C LEU A 58 -22.41 -29.53 -7.38
N SER A 59 -22.94 -30.73 -7.13
CA SER A 59 -23.86 -30.95 -6.00
C SER A 59 -23.14 -30.82 -4.66
N ILE A 60 -21.93 -31.36 -4.53
CA ILE A 60 -21.09 -31.16 -3.35
C ILE A 60 -20.85 -29.66 -3.16
N LEU A 61 -20.32 -28.94 -4.15
CA LEU A 61 -20.03 -27.50 -4.04
C LEU A 61 -21.27 -26.61 -3.75
N SER A 62 -22.48 -27.13 -3.96
CA SER A 62 -23.74 -26.44 -3.65
C SER A 62 -24.30 -26.79 -2.26
N ASP A 63 -23.71 -27.76 -1.57
CA ASP A 63 -24.05 -28.17 -0.20
C ASP A 63 -23.47 -27.17 0.82
N GLU A 64 -24.32 -26.72 1.73
CA GLU A 64 -23.99 -25.73 2.78
C GLU A 64 -22.92 -26.26 3.76
N ASN A 65 -22.76 -27.58 3.84
CA ASN A 65 -21.79 -28.24 4.73
C ASN A 65 -20.38 -28.39 4.13
N VAL A 66 -20.14 -27.94 2.89
CA VAL A 66 -18.80 -28.00 2.32
C VAL A 66 -17.87 -27.04 3.03
N GLN A 67 -16.85 -27.61 3.66
CA GLN A 67 -15.75 -26.86 4.21
C GLN A 67 -14.74 -26.58 3.09
N ILE A 68 -15.09 -25.61 2.24
CA ILE A 68 -14.08 -24.98 1.40
C ILE A 68 -13.26 -24.15 2.38
N PRO A 69 -11.96 -24.44 2.60
CA PRO A 69 -11.11 -23.54 3.34
C PRO A 69 -11.22 -22.22 2.61
N GLN A 70 -11.90 -21.25 3.25
CA GLN A 70 -12.11 -19.95 2.66
C GLN A 70 -10.75 -19.49 2.19
N ALA A 71 -10.57 -19.40 0.87
CA ALA A 71 -9.43 -18.74 0.30
C ALA A 71 -9.53 -17.33 0.86
N LYS A 72 -8.83 -17.06 1.96
CA LYS A 72 -8.76 -15.76 2.63
C LYS A 72 -8.23 -14.80 1.58
N SER A 73 -9.18 -14.23 0.86
CA SER A 73 -9.13 -13.05 0.03
C SER A 73 -7.76 -12.78 -0.61
N LYS A 74 -7.50 -13.39 -1.78
CA LYS A 74 -6.69 -12.71 -2.81
C LYS A 74 -7.27 -11.34 -3.21
N VAL A 75 -8.49 -11.02 -2.76
CA VAL A 75 -9.13 -9.71 -2.88
C VAL A 75 -8.40 -8.61 -2.09
N LYS A 76 -7.71 -8.93 -0.98
CA LYS A 76 -6.84 -7.94 -0.31
C LYS A 76 -5.60 -7.60 -1.15
N SER A 77 -5.06 -8.57 -1.88
CA SER A 77 -3.95 -8.33 -2.82
C SER A 77 -4.38 -7.57 -4.08
N ALA A 78 -5.56 -7.82 -4.64
CA ALA A 78 -6.03 -7.05 -5.80
C ALA A 78 -6.29 -5.57 -5.46
N LEU A 79 -6.76 -5.28 -4.23
CA LEU A 79 -6.94 -3.90 -3.76
C LEU A 79 -5.61 -3.20 -3.43
N LEU A 80 -4.61 -3.93 -2.92
CA LEU A 80 -3.25 -3.39 -2.75
C LEU A 80 -2.52 -3.21 -4.08
N LEU A 81 -2.69 -4.12 -5.04
CA LEU A 81 -2.02 -4.09 -6.34
C LEU A 81 -2.57 -2.97 -7.25
N LEU A 82 -3.83 -2.57 -7.07
CA LEU A 82 -4.41 -1.36 -7.69
C LEU A 82 -4.21 -0.10 -6.85
N GLY A 83 -4.00 -0.25 -5.53
CA GLY A 83 -3.71 0.88 -4.64
C GLY A 83 -2.30 1.44 -4.83
N ILE A 84 -1.27 0.59 -4.87
CA ILE A 84 0.14 1.01 -5.04
C ILE A 84 0.35 1.97 -6.23
N PRO A 85 -0.21 1.75 -7.44
CA PRO A 85 -0.02 2.67 -8.56
C PRO A 85 -0.69 4.05 -8.34
N VAL A 86 -1.66 4.18 -7.44
CA VAL A 86 -2.32 5.47 -7.14
C VAL A 86 -1.71 6.15 -5.91
N TRP A 87 -1.49 5.42 -4.82
CA TRP A 87 -0.93 5.99 -3.58
C TRP A 87 0.56 6.30 -3.69
N GLY A 88 1.33 5.53 -4.47
CA GLY A 88 2.76 5.76 -4.69
C GLY A 88 3.04 7.15 -5.26
N PRO A 89 2.46 7.54 -6.42
CA PRO A 89 2.63 8.86 -6.99
C PRO A 89 2.14 9.99 -6.08
N ILE A 90 1.06 9.79 -5.30
CA ILE A 90 0.52 10.82 -4.40
C ILE A 90 1.51 11.12 -3.27
N ILE A 91 2.09 10.09 -2.65
CA ILE A 91 3.08 10.27 -1.58
C ILE A 91 4.34 10.94 -2.13
N VAL A 92 4.81 10.51 -3.31
CA VAL A 92 5.97 11.11 -3.98
C VAL A 92 5.71 12.56 -4.36
N ALA A 93 4.54 12.88 -4.92
CA ALA A 93 4.16 14.24 -5.28
C ALA A 93 4.06 15.14 -4.04
N GLY A 94 3.45 14.65 -2.95
CA GLY A 94 3.42 15.36 -1.67
C GLY A 94 4.82 15.66 -1.14
N TYR A 95 5.74 14.71 -1.24
CA TYR A 95 7.14 14.91 -0.84
C TYR A 95 7.86 15.95 -1.70
N ILE A 96 7.67 15.92 -3.02
CA ILE A 96 8.26 16.91 -3.93
C ILE A 96 7.73 18.31 -3.62
N ILE A 97 6.43 18.47 -3.34
CA ILE A 97 5.84 19.76 -2.98
C ILE A 97 6.45 20.30 -1.68
N LEU A 98 6.61 19.45 -0.66
CA LEU A 98 7.25 19.85 0.59
C LEU A 98 8.71 20.27 0.39
N LEU A 99 9.44 19.55 -0.46
CA LEU A 99 10.82 19.89 -0.79
C LEU A 99 10.91 21.20 -1.56
N ALA A 100 10.03 21.40 -2.55
CA ALA A 100 9.94 22.64 -3.32
C ALA A 100 9.62 23.84 -2.43
N LEU A 101 8.69 23.68 -1.47
CA LEU A 101 8.35 24.72 -0.51
C LEU A 101 9.54 25.08 0.38
N ALA A 102 10.26 24.09 0.90
CA ALA A 102 11.48 24.34 1.68
C ALA A 102 12.53 25.10 0.85
N PHE A 103 12.70 24.72 -0.43
CA PHE A 103 13.63 25.39 -1.33
C PHE A 103 13.21 26.84 -1.64
N ALA A 104 11.91 27.10 -1.81
CA ALA A 104 11.39 28.44 -2.02
C ALA A 104 11.66 29.34 -0.81
N VAL A 105 11.43 28.85 0.41
CA VAL A 105 11.73 29.59 1.65
C VAL A 105 13.23 29.90 1.76
N MET A 106 14.09 28.94 1.37
CA MET A 106 15.54 29.15 1.34
C MET A 106 15.93 30.28 0.36
N ILE A 107 15.41 30.25 -0.87
CA ILE A 107 15.71 31.28 -1.88
C ILE A 107 15.24 32.66 -1.41
N CYS A 108 14.03 32.75 -0.84
CA CYS A 108 13.53 33.99 -0.26
C CYS A 108 14.43 34.51 0.86
N GLY A 109 14.88 33.63 1.77
CA GLY A 109 15.80 33.99 2.84
C GLY A 109 17.14 34.52 2.33
N ILE A 110 17.72 33.88 1.30
CA ILE A 110 18.96 34.34 0.67
C ILE A 110 18.75 35.70 0.00
N ALA A 111 17.69 35.85 -0.80
CA ALA A 111 17.39 37.10 -1.50
C ALA A 111 17.18 38.28 -0.54
N LEU A 112 16.41 38.08 0.54
CA LEU A 112 16.19 39.08 1.58
C LEU A 112 17.50 39.45 2.28
N SER A 113 18.31 38.45 2.64
CA SER A 113 19.61 38.69 3.28
C SER A 113 20.57 39.48 2.38
N LEU A 114 20.66 39.10 1.10
CA LEU A 114 21.51 39.77 0.13
C LEU A 114 21.04 41.21 -0.13
N SER A 115 19.72 41.41 -0.21
CA SER A 115 19.13 42.75 -0.33
C SER A 115 19.45 43.61 0.89
N GLY A 116 19.34 43.07 2.11
CA GLY A 116 19.69 43.77 3.34
C GLY A 116 21.15 44.20 3.36
N ILE A 117 22.08 43.30 3.00
CA ILE A 117 23.52 43.62 2.91
C ILE A 117 23.77 44.71 1.86
N TRP A 118 23.14 44.61 0.69
CA TRP A 118 23.28 45.62 -0.36
C TRP A 118 22.75 46.99 0.07
N LEU A 119 21.59 47.04 0.71
CA LEU A 119 20.99 48.25 1.26
C LEU A 119 21.86 48.87 2.36
N LEU A 120 22.48 48.05 3.22
CA LEU A 120 23.44 48.50 4.24
C LEU A 120 24.65 49.17 3.59
N LEU A 121 25.26 48.55 2.59
CA LEU A 121 26.40 49.13 1.87
C LEU A 121 26.01 50.40 1.11
N GLY A 122 24.84 50.39 0.47
CA GLY A 122 24.32 51.56 -0.24
C GLY A 122 23.99 52.75 0.68
N SER A 123 23.68 52.49 1.96
CA SER A 123 23.35 53.54 2.91
C SER A 123 24.52 54.52 3.11
N LEU A 124 25.77 54.04 3.12
CA LEU A 124 26.95 54.91 3.20
C LEU A 124 27.04 55.90 2.04
N VAL A 125 26.68 55.47 0.83
CA VAL A 125 26.70 56.35 -0.36
C VAL A 125 25.59 57.41 -0.28
N VAL A 126 24.41 57.02 0.23
CA VAL A 126 23.25 57.92 0.36
C VAL A 126 23.48 59.01 1.40
N LEU A 127 24.26 58.71 2.46
CA LEU A 127 24.69 59.69 3.46
C LEU A 127 25.40 60.90 2.80
N PHE A 128 26.34 60.64 1.89
CA PHE A 128 27.13 61.69 1.23
C PHE A 128 26.38 62.42 0.12
N LYS A 129 25.39 61.79 -0.53
CA LYS A 129 24.69 62.38 -1.69
C LYS A 129 23.39 63.12 -1.34
N THR A 130 22.68 62.66 -0.32
CA THR A 130 21.26 63.05 -0.10
C THR A 130 21.00 63.57 1.31
N GLY A 131 21.91 63.31 2.25
CA GLY A 131 21.81 63.78 3.63
C GLY A 131 21.35 62.72 4.64
N ILE A 132 21.35 63.11 5.92
CA ILE A 132 21.24 62.21 7.08
C ILE A 132 19.87 61.53 7.21
N LEU A 133 18.77 62.19 6.81
CA LEU A 133 17.42 61.65 6.95
C LEU A 133 17.18 60.45 6.03
N ASN A 134 17.59 60.57 4.76
CA ASN A 134 17.47 59.48 3.79
C ASN A 134 18.41 58.32 4.15
N PHE A 135 19.59 58.63 4.71
CA PHE A 135 20.48 57.61 5.27
C PHE A 135 19.79 56.80 6.38
N LEU A 136 19.18 57.46 7.38
CA LEU A 136 18.50 56.78 8.49
C LEU A 136 17.32 55.93 8.01
N PHE A 137 16.53 56.44 7.07
CA PHE A 137 15.42 55.69 6.48
C PHE A 137 15.92 54.43 5.76
N GLN A 138 16.94 54.57 4.92
CA GLN A 138 17.52 53.44 4.19
C GLN A 138 18.20 52.43 5.13
N LEU A 139 18.89 52.90 6.16
CA LEU A 139 19.48 52.04 7.18
C LEU A 139 18.41 51.23 7.92
N GLY A 140 17.28 51.86 8.27
CA GLY A 140 16.14 51.18 8.86
C GLY A 140 15.56 50.09 7.96
N THR A 141 15.38 50.39 6.67
CA THR A 141 14.92 49.37 5.71
C THR A 141 15.91 48.20 5.60
N ALA A 142 17.21 48.47 5.60
CA ALA A 142 18.23 47.44 5.50
C ALA A 142 18.18 46.45 6.69
N PHE A 143 17.95 46.95 7.91
CA PHE A 143 17.74 46.10 9.08
C PHE A 143 16.45 45.28 9.02
N ILE A 144 15.36 45.83 8.48
CA ILE A 144 14.11 45.08 8.29
C ILE A 144 14.33 43.92 7.32
N PHE A 145 14.96 44.18 6.17
CA PHE A 145 15.26 43.14 5.18
C PHE A 145 16.25 42.10 5.71
N GLY A 146 17.29 42.52 6.43
CA GLY A 146 18.23 41.61 7.10
C GLY A 146 17.55 40.76 8.17
N GLY A 147 16.71 41.36 9.01
CA GLY A 147 15.94 40.67 10.05
C GLY A 147 14.95 39.65 9.47
N LEU A 148 14.23 40.01 8.41
CA LEU A 148 13.37 39.08 7.69
C LEU A 148 14.17 37.93 7.08
N GLY A 149 15.35 38.20 6.53
CA GLY A 149 16.26 37.16 6.05
C GLY A 149 16.61 36.11 7.12
N ILE A 150 16.92 36.56 8.35
CA ILE A 150 17.22 35.67 9.48
C ILE A 150 15.99 34.84 9.89
N VAL A 151 14.81 35.46 9.96
CA VAL A 151 13.55 34.74 10.28
C VAL A 151 13.27 33.66 9.22
N PHE A 152 13.44 33.97 7.94
CA PHE A 152 13.27 32.99 6.86
C PHE A 152 14.29 31.86 6.94
N TRP A 153 15.53 32.15 7.33
CA TRP A 153 16.54 31.12 7.57
C TRP A 153 16.16 30.18 8.71
N GLN A 154 15.62 30.70 9.81
CA GLN A 154 15.12 29.87 10.93
C GLN A 154 13.91 29.02 10.53
N LEU A 155 12.97 29.61 9.77
CA LEU A 155 11.82 28.88 9.23
C LEU A 155 12.23 27.75 8.28
N PHE A 156 13.27 27.98 7.47
CA PHE A 156 13.85 26.95 6.62
C PHE A 156 14.41 25.79 7.43
N LEU A 157 15.24 26.07 8.45
CA LEU A 157 15.80 25.01 9.31
C LEU A 157 14.72 24.21 10.02
N PHE A 158 13.70 24.89 10.57
CA PHE A 158 12.57 24.23 11.21
C PHE A 158 11.79 23.33 10.23
N SER A 159 11.50 23.85 9.04
CA SER A 159 10.81 23.09 7.99
C SER A 159 11.61 21.86 7.57
N PHE A 160 12.92 22.02 7.36
CA PHE A 160 13.83 20.94 6.97
C PHE A 160 13.94 19.85 8.04
N GLN A 161 14.04 20.22 9.32
CA GLN A 161 14.06 19.25 10.42
C GLN A 161 12.76 18.44 10.50
N LYS A 162 11.61 19.09 10.30
CA LYS A 162 10.30 18.44 10.30
C LYS A 162 10.17 17.47 9.12
N THR A 163 10.52 17.87 7.90
CA THR A 163 10.51 16.94 6.75
C THR A 163 11.47 15.77 6.95
N TYR A 164 12.69 16.01 7.43
CA TYR A 164 13.64 14.93 7.73
C TYR A 164 13.11 13.94 8.79
N SER A 165 12.48 14.44 9.85
CA SER A 165 11.88 13.59 10.89
C SER A 165 10.71 12.77 10.35
N LEU A 166 9.87 13.35 9.49
CA LEU A 166 8.75 12.62 8.87
C LEU A 166 9.25 11.51 7.96
N VAL A 167 10.29 11.79 7.15
CA VAL A 167 10.94 10.77 6.31
C VAL A 167 11.51 9.64 7.16
N LYS A 168 12.21 9.97 8.25
CA LYS A 168 12.78 8.97 9.16
C LYS A 168 11.70 8.07 9.77
N ILE A 169 10.57 8.64 10.19
CA ILE A 169 9.45 7.87 10.76
C ILE A 169 8.87 6.93 9.70
N MET A 170 8.59 7.42 8.49
CA MET A 170 8.09 6.60 7.39
C MET A 170 9.03 5.44 7.07
N PHE A 171 10.34 5.72 6.93
CA PHE A 171 11.32 4.68 6.62
C PHE A 171 11.41 3.63 7.74
N HIS A 172 11.34 4.06 9.01
CA HIS A 172 11.36 3.15 10.14
C HIS A 172 10.11 2.27 10.23
N SER A 173 8.92 2.79 9.92
CA SER A 173 7.69 1.99 9.87
C SER A 173 7.73 0.94 8.76
N PHE A 174 8.25 1.28 7.58
CA PHE A 174 8.39 0.32 6.48
C PHE A 174 9.36 -0.82 6.80
N THR A 175 10.48 -0.53 7.47
CA THR A 175 11.45 -1.59 7.84
C THR A 175 10.90 -2.51 8.92
N LYS A 176 10.06 -2.00 9.83
CA LYS A 176 9.47 -2.80 10.91
C LYS A 176 8.41 -3.79 10.40
N GLU A 177 7.52 -3.37 9.51
CA GLU A 177 6.51 -4.26 8.89
C GLU A 177 7.15 -5.41 8.10
N ARG A 178 8.32 -5.18 7.47
CA ARG A 178 9.01 -6.21 6.69
C ARG A 178 9.58 -7.33 7.57
N LEU A 179 10.03 -7.01 8.78
CA LEU A 179 10.56 -8.00 9.73
C LEU A 179 9.44 -8.88 10.31
N ASP A 180 8.27 -8.31 10.62
CA ASP A 180 7.15 -9.07 11.19
C ASP A 180 6.57 -10.10 10.20
N HIS A 181 6.73 -9.87 8.89
CA HIS A 181 6.32 -10.82 7.83
C HIS A 181 7.36 -11.90 7.49
N GLU A 182 8.62 -11.77 7.91
CA GLU A 182 9.68 -12.74 7.64
C GLU A 182 9.75 -13.84 8.73
N TYR A 183 9.05 -13.67 9.85
CA TYR A 183 8.98 -14.60 10.98
C TYR A 183 7.65 -15.36 11.12
N ILE A 184 6.80 -15.36 10.08
CA ILE A 184 5.55 -16.15 10.01
C ILE A 184 5.62 -17.10 8.81
#